data_AF-A0A3P7NSJ0-F1
#
_entry.id   AF-A0A3P7NSJ0-F1
#
_cell.length_a   1.000
_cell.length_b   1.000
_cell.length_c   1.000
_cell.angle_alpha   90.00
_cell.angle_beta   90.00
_cell.angle_gamma   90.00
#
_symmetry.space_group_name_H-M   'P 1'
#
loop_
_entity.id
_entity.type
_entity.pdbx_description
1 polymer ?
#
loop_
_entity_poly.entity_id
_entity_poly.type
_entity_poly.pdbx_seq_one_letter_code
_entity_poly.pdbx_strand_id
1 'polypeptide(L)'
;MIRYYGLYAKKYKHSSKLFLLMTASKRKFFKQNSHWRARLLLHFGIDPLRCQCGNTMKLLNIFATSKTHLLDKPPPQLYNSA
;
A
#
# COMPACT_ATOMS: atom_id res chain seq x y z
N MET A 1 19.96 -28.82 9.91
CA MET A 1 19.22 -27.54 10.04
C MET A 1 17.97 -27.60 9.16
N ILE A 2 16.81 -27.86 9.76
CA ILE A 2 15.55 -28.07 9.01
C ILE A 2 15.01 -26.71 8.57
N ARG A 3 14.93 -26.51 7.26
CA ARG A 3 14.41 -25.29 6.64
C ARG A 3 12.87 -25.29 6.73
N TYR A 4 12.35 -24.63 7.77
CA TYR A 4 10.94 -24.55 8.22
C TYR A 4 9.97 -23.85 7.25
N TYR A 5 10.30 -23.75 5.96
CA TYR A 5 9.54 -22.94 4.99
C TYR A 5 8.21 -23.57 4.57
N GLY A 6 7.99 -24.88 4.77
CA GLY A 6 6.75 -25.55 4.38
C GLY A 6 5.52 -25.19 5.23
N LEU A 7 5.67 -25.11 6.56
CA LEU A 7 4.56 -24.83 7.49
C LEU A 7 4.10 -23.36 7.42
N TYR A 8 5.03 -22.44 7.13
CA TYR A 8 4.79 -21.00 7.03
C TYR A 8 4.61 -20.50 5.58
N ALA A 9 4.83 -21.32 4.55
CA ALA A 9 4.51 -20.95 3.16
C ALA A 9 2.99 -20.77 2.94
N LYS A 10 2.16 -21.41 3.76
CA LYS A 10 0.72 -21.21 3.72
C LYS A 10 0.36 -19.87 4.37
N LYS A 11 -0.25 -18.97 3.59
CA LYS A 11 -0.78 -17.70 4.09
C LYS A 11 -1.68 -17.96 5.30
N TYR A 12 -1.26 -17.46 6.47
CA TYR A 12 -2.02 -17.60 7.71
C TYR A 12 -3.43 -17.01 7.54
N LYS A 13 -4.46 -17.72 8.03
CA LYS A 13 -5.88 -17.35 7.88
C LYS A 13 -6.18 -15.92 8.35
N HIS A 14 -5.47 -15.43 9.36
CA HIS A 14 -5.63 -14.08 9.90
C HIS A 14 -4.45 -13.16 9.59
N SER A 15 -3.65 -13.46 8.56
CA SER A 15 -2.55 -12.60 8.10
C SER A 15 -2.98 -11.16 7.85
N SER A 16 -4.20 -10.95 7.33
CA SER A 16 -4.78 -9.63 7.12
C SER A 16 -5.11 -8.86 8.40
N LYS A 17 -5.16 -9.51 9.57
CA LYS A 17 -5.45 -8.89 10.87
C LYS A 17 -4.19 -8.60 11.70
N LEU A 18 -3.02 -9.08 11.26
CA LEU A 18 -1.76 -8.91 12.01
C LEU A 18 -1.37 -7.44 12.21
N PHE A 19 -1.85 -6.52 11.36
CA PHE A 19 -1.64 -5.09 11.56
C PHE A 19 -2.25 -4.55 12.86
N LEU A 20 -3.26 -5.23 13.42
CA LEU A 20 -3.88 -4.87 14.70
C LEU A 20 -2.94 -5.12 15.88
N LEU A 21 -2.02 -6.08 15.75
CA LEU A 21 -1.01 -6.40 16.77
C LEU A 21 0.15 -5.40 16.77
N MET A 22 0.16 -4.44 15.83
CA MET A 22 1.21 -3.43 15.78
C MET A 22 1.00 -2.37 16.86
N THR A 23 2.08 -2.02 17.55
CA THR A 23 2.10 -0.91 18.50
C THR A 23 1.68 0.40 17.83
N ALA A 24 1.10 1.32 18.63
CA ALA A 24 0.65 2.63 18.13
C ALA A 24 1.77 3.42 17.44
N SER A 25 3.00 3.37 17.99
CA SER A 25 4.19 3.99 17.39
C SER A 25 4.52 3.42 16.02
N LYS A 26 4.54 2.08 15.86
CA LYS A 26 4.72 1.43 14.57
C LYS A 26 3.62 1.83 13.59
N ARG A 27 2.34 1.80 14.00
CA ARG A 27 1.23 2.22 13.12
C ARG A 27 1.39 3.65 12.61
N LYS A 28 1.78 4.60 13.49
CA LYS A 28 2.07 5.98 13.11
C LYS A 28 3.20 6.06 12.09
N PHE A 29 4.29 5.34 12.33
CA PHE A 29 5.43 5.27 11.40
C PHE A 29 5.02 4.72 10.03
N PHE A 30 4.28 3.61 9.98
CA PHE A 30 3.81 3.05 8.71
C PHE A 30 2.85 3.99 7.98
N LYS A 31 1.95 4.67 8.69
CA LYS A 31 1.03 5.67 8.10
C LYS A 31 1.78 6.88 7.53
N GLN A 32 2.82 7.36 8.21
CA GLN A 32 3.67 8.43 7.69
C GLN A 32 4.43 7.98 6.44
N ASN A 33 4.85 6.70 6.40
CA ASN A 33 5.61 6.13 5.29
C ASN A 33 4.77 5.52 4.16
N SER A 34 3.44 5.51 4.27
CA SER A 34 2.55 4.97 3.24
C SER A 34 2.36 5.94 2.06
N HIS A 35 2.67 7.23 2.25
CA HIS A 35 2.60 8.23 1.19
C HIS A 35 3.83 8.15 0.28
N TRP A 36 3.82 7.16 -0.63
CA TRP A 36 4.95 6.83 -1.51
C TRP A 36 5.45 8.03 -2.33
N ARG A 37 4.55 8.89 -2.82
CA ARG A 37 4.91 10.08 -3.62
C ARG A 37 5.77 11.07 -2.84
N ALA A 38 5.40 11.37 -1.59
CA ALA A 38 6.19 12.28 -0.76
C ALA A 38 7.57 11.71 -0.43
N ARG A 39 7.66 10.39 -0.25
CA ARG A 39 8.96 9.74 -0.01
C ARG A 39 9.90 9.87 -1.20
N LEU A 40 9.39 9.61 -2.41
CA LEU A 40 10.19 9.79 -3.62
C LEU A 40 10.63 11.25 -3.81
N LEU A 41 9.71 12.19 -3.58
CA LEU A 41 10.03 13.62 -3.63
C LEU A 41 11.11 14.02 -2.63
N LEU A 42 11.03 13.55 -1.37
CA LEU A 42 12.03 13.84 -0.34
C LEU A 42 13.40 13.22 -0.64
N HIS A 43 13.43 11.99 -1.18
CA HIS A 43 14.69 11.29 -1.45
C HIS A 43 15.39 11.77 -2.71
N PHE A 44 14.65 12.02 -3.79
CA PHE A 44 15.22 12.35 -5.10
C PHE A 44 15.14 13.84 -5.44
N GLY A 45 14.35 14.62 -4.71
CA GLY A 45 14.06 16.02 -5.04
C GLY A 45 13.18 16.19 -6.28
N ILE A 46 12.68 15.09 -6.85
CA ILE A 46 11.91 15.06 -8.09
C ILE A 46 10.56 14.43 -7.82
N ASP A 47 9.51 15.08 -8.31
CA ASP A 47 8.16 14.53 -8.26
C ASP A 47 7.92 13.67 -9.51
N PRO A 48 7.79 12.34 -9.38
CA PRO A 48 7.68 11.43 -10.53
C PRO A 48 6.40 11.64 -11.34
N LEU A 49 5.43 12.36 -10.79
CA LEU A 49 4.17 12.68 -11.47
C LEU A 49 4.19 14.08 -12.08
N ARG A 50 5.25 14.88 -11.92
CA ARG A 50 5.44 16.15 -12.62
C ARG A 50 6.30 15.93 -13.86
N CYS A 51 5.75 16.31 -15.01
CA CYS A 51 6.50 16.38 -16.24
C CYS A 51 7.34 17.68 -16.28
N GLN A 52 8.40 17.67 -17.07
CA GLN A 52 9.24 18.86 -17.32
C GLN A 52 8.45 20.03 -17.93
N CYS A 53 7.34 19.75 -18.64
CA CYS A 53 6.45 20.77 -19.18
C CYS A 53 5.54 21.45 -18.14
N GLY A 54 5.69 21.13 -16.85
CA GLY A 54 4.89 21.71 -15.76
C GLY A 54 3.55 21.01 -15.50
N ASN A 55 3.14 20.07 -16.35
CA ASN A 55 1.90 19.32 -16.19
C ASN A 55 2.07 18.12 -15.24
N THR A 56 0.99 17.81 -14.50
CA THR A 56 0.91 16.62 -13.65
C THR A 56 0.28 15.45 -14.40
N MET A 57 0.93 14.29 -14.34
CA MET A 57 0.43 13.06 -14.93
C MET A 57 -0.84 12.61 -14.22
N LYS A 58 -1.87 12.24 -14.99
CA LYS A 58 -3.11 11.66 -14.50
C LYS A 58 -3.09 10.15 -14.73
N LEU A 59 -3.59 9.40 -13.77
CA LEU A 59 -3.82 7.97 -13.94
C LEU A 59 -4.96 7.79 -14.95
N LEU A 60 -4.69 7.08 -16.04
CA LEU A 60 -5.70 6.79 -17.07
C LEU A 60 -6.49 5.54 -16.70
N ASN A 61 -5.85 4.38 -16.69
CA ASN A 61 -6.46 3.10 -16.34
C ASN A 61 -5.42 2.20 -15.66
N ILE A 62 -5.87 1.32 -14.76
CA ILE A 62 -5.05 0.26 -14.18
C ILE A 62 -5.45 -1.04 -14.89
N PHE A 63 -4.56 -1.60 -15.68
CA PHE A 63 -4.81 -2.89 -16.33
C PHE A 63 -4.40 -4.03 -15.39
N ALA A 64 -5.37 -4.58 -14.66
CA ALA A 64 -5.16 -5.78 -13.85
C ALA A 64 -5.40 -7.03 -14.71
N THR A 65 -4.33 -7.73 -15.08
CA THR A 65 -4.36 -8.94 -15.94
C THR A 65 -5.00 -10.16 -15.27
N SER A 66 -5.06 -10.18 -13.95
CA SER A 66 -5.78 -11.20 -13.18
C SER A 66 -6.83 -10.50 -12.35
N LYS A 67 -7.94 -11.18 -12.05
CA LYS A 67 -8.98 -10.75 -11.11
C LYS A 67 -8.36 -10.47 -9.73
N THR A 68 -7.65 -9.37 -9.58
CA THR A 68 -7.16 -8.88 -8.30
C THR A 68 -8.38 -8.31 -7.61
N HIS A 69 -9.04 -9.17 -6.84
CA HIS A 69 -10.20 -8.92 -5.97
C HIS A 69 -10.01 -7.77 -4.95
N LEU A 70 -8.87 -7.07 -5.00
CA LEU A 70 -8.49 -5.90 -4.22
C LEU A 70 -8.74 -4.57 -4.96
N LEU A 71 -8.69 -4.56 -6.30
CA LEU A 71 -8.95 -3.37 -7.12
C LEU A 71 -10.42 -3.28 -7.56
N ASP A 72 -11.12 -4.41 -7.63
CA ASP A 72 -12.54 -4.48 -7.99
C ASP A 72 -13.48 -4.12 -6.82
N LYS A 73 -12.93 -3.92 -5.61
CA LYS A 73 -13.75 -3.55 -4.45
C LYS A 73 -13.84 -2.02 -4.37
N PRO A 74 -15.05 -1.45 -4.28
CA PRO A 74 -15.16 -0.03 -3.93
C PRO A 74 -14.43 0.20 -2.60
N PRO A 75 -13.80 1.38 -2.42
CA PRO A 75 -13.17 1.70 -1.14
C PRO A 75 -14.18 1.45 -0.02
N PRO A 76 -13.80 0.76 1.08
CA PRO A 76 -14.71 0.54 2.18
C PRO A 76 -15.24 1.90 2.67
N GLN A 77 -16.55 2.01 2.86
CA GLN A 77 -17.15 3.22 3.41
C GLN A 77 -16.42 3.60 4.70
N LEU A 78 -15.98 4.85 4.79
CA LEU A 78 -15.33 5.35 5.99
C LEU A 78 -16.35 5.24 7.13
N TYR A 79 -15.98 4.56 8.21
CA TYR A 79 -16.84 4.29 9.37
C TYR A 79 -17.42 5.57 10.03
N ASN A 80 -16.95 6.76 9.64
CA ASN A 80 -17.38 8.05 10.19
C ASN A 80 -17.75 9.07 9.08
N SER A 81 -18.52 8.66 8.07
CA SER A 81 -19.18 9.61 7.15
C SER A 81 -20.65 9.78 7.53
N ALA A 82 -20.88 10.52 8.62
CA ALA A 82 -22.16 11.12 9.00
C ALA A 82 -21.86 12.49 9.60
#